data_AF-A0A1F5YTP3-F1
#
_entry.id   AF-A0A1F5YTP3-F1
#
_cell.length_a   1.000
_cell.length_b   1.000
_cell.length_c   1.000
_cell.angle_alpha   90.00
_cell.angle_beta   90.00
_cell.angle_gamma   90.00
#
_symmetry.space_group_name_H-M   'P 1'
#
loop_
_entity.id
_entity.type
_entity.pdbx_description
1 polymer ?
#
loop_
_entity_poly.entity_id
_entity_poly.type
_entity_poly.pdbx_seq_one_letter_code
_entity_poly.pdbx_strand_id
1 'polypeptide(L)'
;MKTSLSFVLLVLLTLCACAKKETKVYPYRWVYMSNSLRDDSDIEEFRAVAKTCSEHGLNGILLSCGADQIDIRPAEYVSRLREIAAIAGELGVEIVPSIFSIGYGGSALAHNRNLAAGIEVREALFVVKKGEARHAADPAVEIPNGGFEQYEEERVAGFSAPERLGQGVFRDQETFREGASALRFENPGDTTLEAPRLSTEVPVTPNRLYRLRLWVKSAGLDPSRPFGSGNLRLQATAPDGRPLEWININMPSTGDWVEVQEGFNSRDNERVEISVSSSRRQSGKIWIDDLRLEEIGLVNLLRRPGTPVTVRGEISGVLYEEGVDFAPLADSLLNFRFDHEGPSIQLLKGGRIKEGERLRVSFYHGTHVYDSQVTVCMSEPEVYDIWSRNARLILDNLEPSKYFLHMDEIRNGGHCKACKDRNIPMAQILGDCITRQVNIIREANPQAEVFIWSDMLDPNHNASDKRPYYYHVDENYYGSWNYVPKDLVIACWYFEKRRESLDHFSGLGYRTIAGAYYDADDLENPKGWLAALDQTPLASGIMYTTWLEKYELLGAFGDLVSGKE
;
A
#
# COMPACT_ATOMS: atom_id res chain seq x y z
N MET A 1 -7.86 -78.83 -53.17
CA MET A 1 -8.91 -77.77 -53.25
C MET A 1 -8.98 -77.06 -51.91
N LYS A 2 -8.70 -75.75 -51.87
CA LYS A 2 -8.94 -74.77 -50.77
C LYS A 2 -8.12 -75.06 -49.48
N THR A 3 -7.38 -74.13 -48.86
CA THR A 3 -7.61 -72.70 -48.60
C THR A 3 -6.29 -72.04 -48.14
N SER A 4 -6.03 -70.82 -48.61
CA SER A 4 -5.10 -69.87 -47.97
C SER A 4 -5.72 -68.49 -48.07
N LEU A 5 -6.05 -67.88 -46.94
CA LEU A 5 -6.18 -66.43 -46.75
C LEU A 5 -6.47 -66.17 -45.27
N SER A 6 -5.54 -65.51 -44.56
CA SER A 6 -5.77 -64.57 -43.44
C SER A 6 -4.51 -64.49 -42.58
N PHE A 7 -3.55 -63.66 -42.95
CA PHE A 7 -2.47 -63.23 -42.06
C PHE A 7 -1.88 -61.88 -42.47
N VAL A 8 -2.71 -60.86 -42.68
CA VAL A 8 -2.25 -59.47 -42.82
C VAL A 8 -3.33 -58.53 -42.26
N LEU A 9 -3.46 -58.42 -40.93
CA LEU A 9 -4.09 -57.25 -40.29
C LEU A 9 -3.93 -57.25 -38.75
N LEU A 10 -2.71 -57.23 -38.19
CA LEU A 10 -2.59 -56.95 -36.74
C LEU A 10 -1.20 -56.52 -36.25
N VAL A 11 -0.53 -55.54 -36.86
CA VAL A 11 0.64 -54.88 -36.21
C VAL A 11 0.77 -53.40 -36.60
N LEU A 12 -0.34 -52.62 -36.64
CA LEU A 12 -0.23 -51.20 -37.00
C LEU A 12 -1.08 -50.21 -36.19
N LEU A 13 -1.66 -50.59 -35.06
CA LEU A 13 -2.32 -49.64 -34.16
C LEU A 13 -2.31 -50.15 -32.73
N THR A 14 -1.26 -49.80 -31.97
CA THR A 14 -1.29 -49.50 -30.52
C THR A 14 0.12 -49.19 -30.00
N LEU A 15 0.81 -48.26 -30.66
CA LEU A 15 1.78 -47.40 -29.98
C LEU A 15 1.04 -46.09 -29.68
N CYS A 16 0.12 -46.14 -28.71
CA CYS A 16 -0.19 -44.94 -27.92
C CYS A 16 1.08 -44.63 -27.14
N ALA A 17 1.99 -43.90 -27.78
CA ALA A 17 3.03 -43.20 -27.07
C ALA A 17 2.32 -42.27 -26.08
N CYS A 18 2.38 -42.61 -24.79
CA CYS A 18 2.28 -41.61 -23.74
C CYS A 18 3.44 -40.63 -23.97
N ALA A 19 3.24 -39.67 -24.87
CA ALA A 19 4.09 -38.49 -24.91
C ALA A 19 3.86 -37.79 -23.58
N LYS A 20 4.78 -37.98 -22.62
CA LYS A 20 4.89 -37.06 -21.49
C LYS A 20 4.95 -35.67 -22.11
N LYS A 21 3.95 -34.83 -21.84
CA LYS A 21 3.95 -33.44 -22.30
C LYS A 21 5.24 -32.83 -21.73
N GLU A 22 6.18 -32.52 -22.61
CA GLU A 22 7.47 -31.96 -22.21
C GLU A 22 7.19 -30.65 -21.49
N THR A 23 7.59 -30.56 -20.21
CA THR A 23 7.35 -29.38 -19.39
C THR A 23 8.10 -28.21 -20.03
N LYS A 24 7.36 -27.17 -20.44
CA LYS A 24 7.95 -25.96 -20.99
C LYS A 24 8.76 -25.27 -19.90
N VAL A 25 10.07 -25.22 -20.07
CA VAL A 25 10.98 -24.53 -19.14
C VAL A 25 11.10 -23.07 -19.56
N TYR A 26 10.60 -22.16 -18.72
CA TYR A 26 10.68 -20.73 -18.95
C TYR A 26 12.07 -20.18 -18.63
N PRO A 27 12.58 -19.15 -19.33
CA PRO A 27 13.91 -18.61 -19.06
C PRO A 27 14.05 -17.96 -17.69
N TYR A 28 13.02 -17.29 -17.15
CA TYR A 28 13.05 -16.73 -15.80
C TYR A 28 12.30 -17.64 -14.82
N ARG A 29 13.03 -18.20 -13.86
CA ARG A 29 12.49 -19.08 -12.81
C ARG A 29 13.01 -18.56 -11.49
N TRP A 30 12.22 -17.70 -10.86
CA TRP A 30 12.71 -16.85 -9.78
C TRP A 30 12.07 -17.16 -8.44
N VAL A 31 12.68 -16.62 -7.39
CA VAL A 31 12.08 -16.49 -6.06
C VAL A 31 12.10 -15.01 -5.64
N TYR A 32 11.08 -14.56 -4.94
CA TYR A 32 11.11 -13.29 -4.22
C TYR A 32 11.66 -13.51 -2.82
N MET A 33 12.58 -12.63 -2.39
CA MET A 33 13.13 -12.62 -1.05
C MET A 33 13.11 -11.18 -0.51
N SER A 34 12.53 -11.00 0.67
CA SER A 34 12.71 -9.80 1.48
C SER A 34 13.81 -10.06 2.49
N ASN A 35 14.88 -9.26 2.47
CA ASN A 35 16.01 -9.44 3.37
C ASN A 35 16.68 -8.10 3.62
N SER A 36 16.73 -7.68 4.89
CA SER A 36 17.15 -6.32 5.23
C SER A 36 18.67 -6.10 5.30
N LEU A 37 19.47 -7.18 5.25
CA LEU A 37 20.93 -7.18 5.40
C LEU A 37 21.41 -6.41 6.64
N ARG A 38 20.69 -6.56 7.75
CA ARG A 38 20.97 -5.92 9.04
C ARG A 38 22.12 -6.59 9.77
N ASP A 39 22.18 -7.92 9.75
CA ASP A 39 23.17 -8.71 10.45
C ASP A 39 23.62 -9.93 9.64
N ASP A 40 24.45 -10.79 10.24
CA ASP A 40 25.08 -11.89 9.52
C ASP A 40 24.12 -13.09 9.32
N SER A 41 23.03 -13.17 10.10
CA SER A 41 22.01 -14.19 9.92
C SER A 41 21.23 -14.01 8.61
N ASP A 42 21.06 -12.75 8.19
CA ASP A 42 20.50 -12.39 6.88
C ASP A 42 21.33 -12.96 5.72
N ILE A 43 22.66 -13.03 5.86
CA ILE A 43 23.54 -13.59 4.81
C ILE A 43 23.34 -15.11 4.73
N GLU A 44 23.23 -15.79 5.87
CA GLU A 44 23.04 -17.23 5.92
C GLU A 44 21.64 -17.64 5.42
N GLU A 45 20.62 -16.84 5.69
CA GLU A 45 19.29 -17.02 5.08
C GLU A 45 19.35 -16.88 3.56
N PHE A 46 20.00 -15.82 3.06
CA PHE A 46 20.20 -15.63 1.62
C PHE A 46 20.92 -16.81 1.00
N ARG A 47 22.00 -17.29 1.64
CA ARG A 47 22.77 -18.46 1.20
C ARG A 47 21.90 -19.71 1.11
N ALA A 48 21.03 -19.95 2.10
CA ALA A 48 20.13 -21.11 2.09
C ALA A 48 19.13 -21.06 0.93
N VAL A 49 18.50 -19.90 0.71
CA VAL A 49 17.57 -19.68 -0.41
C VAL A 49 18.28 -19.81 -1.76
N ALA A 50 19.44 -19.15 -1.93
CA ALA A 50 20.22 -19.22 -3.17
C ALA A 50 20.71 -20.63 -3.48
N LYS A 51 21.12 -21.39 -2.46
CA LYS A 51 21.51 -22.80 -2.61
C LYS A 51 20.34 -23.65 -3.11
N THR A 52 19.17 -23.48 -2.49
CA THR A 52 17.93 -24.17 -2.90
C THR A 52 17.59 -23.82 -4.35
N CYS A 53 17.70 -22.55 -4.74
CA CYS A 53 17.49 -22.12 -6.12
C CYS A 53 18.41 -22.86 -7.10
N SER A 54 19.72 -22.85 -6.84
CA SER A 54 20.72 -23.53 -7.65
C SER A 54 20.44 -25.03 -7.79
N GLU A 55 20.15 -25.73 -6.68
CA GLU A 55 19.91 -27.18 -6.67
C GLU A 55 18.63 -27.55 -7.45
N HIS A 56 17.58 -26.73 -7.36
CA HIS A 56 16.28 -27.01 -7.96
C HIS A 56 16.03 -26.28 -9.30
N GLY A 57 17.04 -25.59 -9.85
CA GLY A 57 17.01 -25.04 -11.21
C GLY A 57 16.36 -23.65 -11.37
N LEU A 58 16.06 -22.99 -10.24
CA LEU A 58 15.76 -21.56 -10.23
C LEU A 58 17.04 -20.77 -10.51
N ASN A 59 16.92 -19.63 -11.19
CA ASN A 59 18.07 -18.89 -11.70
C ASN A 59 18.07 -17.40 -11.33
N GLY A 60 17.13 -16.95 -10.52
CA GLY A 60 17.14 -15.56 -10.04
C GLY A 60 16.43 -15.37 -8.71
N ILE A 61 16.87 -14.37 -7.97
CA ILE A 61 16.28 -13.89 -6.72
C ILE A 61 15.89 -12.43 -6.92
N LEU A 62 14.58 -12.16 -6.95
CA LEU A 62 14.06 -10.81 -6.80
C LEU A 62 14.25 -10.39 -5.34
N LEU A 63 15.20 -9.50 -5.10
CA LEU A 63 15.66 -9.15 -3.76
C LEU A 63 15.15 -7.78 -3.33
N SER A 64 14.30 -7.75 -2.31
CA SER A 64 13.93 -6.53 -1.59
C SER A 64 14.84 -6.35 -0.38
N CYS A 65 15.90 -5.54 -0.54
CA CYS A 65 16.87 -5.25 0.53
C CYS A 65 17.10 -3.75 0.76
N GLY A 66 16.31 -2.89 0.13
CA GLY A 66 16.51 -1.45 0.16
C GLY A 66 17.81 -1.02 -0.54
N ALA A 67 18.12 -1.62 -1.68
CA ALA A 67 19.30 -1.26 -2.48
C ALA A 67 19.18 0.15 -3.09
N ASP A 68 17.96 0.70 -3.20
CA ASP A 68 17.66 2.04 -3.71
C ASP A 68 17.75 3.16 -2.67
N GLN A 69 18.40 2.88 -1.54
CA GLN A 69 18.80 3.84 -0.51
C GLN A 69 20.25 3.61 -0.07
N ILE A 70 21.06 2.94 -0.90
CA ILE A 70 22.45 2.57 -0.61
C ILE A 70 23.33 3.79 -0.28
N ASP A 71 23.04 4.99 -0.80
CA ASP A 71 23.78 6.22 -0.50
C ASP A 71 23.71 6.67 0.97
N ILE A 72 22.67 6.26 1.70
CA ILE A 72 22.48 6.56 3.12
C ILE A 72 22.67 5.32 4.03
N ARG A 73 23.05 4.17 3.46
CA ARG A 73 23.30 2.95 4.23
C ARG A 73 24.70 2.96 4.85
N PRO A 74 24.88 2.27 6.01
CA PRO A 74 26.19 2.12 6.62
C PRO A 74 27.10 1.21 5.80
N ALA A 75 28.41 1.28 6.02
CA ALA A 75 29.40 0.52 5.25
C ALA A 75 29.23 -1.01 5.41
N GLU A 76 28.76 -1.45 6.58
CA GLU A 76 28.48 -2.85 6.89
C GLU A 76 27.38 -3.40 5.96
N TYR A 77 26.33 -2.63 5.70
CA TYR A 77 25.29 -3.03 4.75
C TYR A 77 25.89 -3.22 3.34
N VAL A 78 26.73 -2.30 2.89
CA VAL A 78 27.38 -2.39 1.57
C VAL A 78 28.29 -3.61 1.48
N SER A 79 29.02 -3.93 2.57
CA SER A 79 29.83 -5.15 2.65
C SER A 79 28.98 -6.40 2.50
N ARG A 80 27.85 -6.49 3.22
CA ARG A 80 26.92 -7.63 3.12
C ARG A 80 26.28 -7.75 1.75
N LEU A 81 25.93 -6.62 1.12
CA LEU A 81 25.40 -6.60 -0.24
C LEU A 81 26.39 -7.21 -1.25
N ARG A 82 27.69 -6.89 -1.13
CA ARG A 82 28.74 -7.49 -1.97
C ARG A 82 28.96 -8.97 -1.66
N GLU A 83 28.83 -9.36 -0.40
CA GLU A 83 28.97 -10.76 0.01
C GLU A 83 27.86 -11.63 -0.58
N ILE A 84 26.59 -11.19 -0.51
CA ILE A 84 25.49 -11.94 -1.14
C ILE A 84 25.62 -11.97 -2.68
N ALA A 85 26.17 -10.92 -3.30
CA ALA A 85 26.46 -10.91 -4.72
C ALA A 85 27.50 -11.98 -5.10
N ALA A 86 28.56 -12.13 -4.30
CA ALA A 86 29.55 -13.19 -4.48
C ALA A 86 28.93 -14.58 -4.33
N ILE A 87 28.12 -14.79 -3.28
CA ILE A 87 27.40 -16.06 -3.05
C ILE A 87 26.50 -16.41 -4.24
N ALA A 88 25.75 -15.43 -4.74
CA ALA A 88 24.86 -15.61 -5.88
C ALA A 88 25.63 -15.99 -7.15
N GLY A 89 26.77 -15.33 -7.40
CA GLY A 89 27.68 -15.65 -8.50
C GLY A 89 28.27 -17.07 -8.41
N GLU A 90 28.71 -17.50 -7.23
CA GLU A 90 29.20 -18.86 -6.99
C GLU A 90 28.13 -19.94 -7.23
N LEU A 91 26.88 -19.63 -6.89
CA LEU A 91 25.74 -20.53 -7.04
C LEU A 91 25.05 -20.42 -8.41
N GLY A 92 25.51 -19.52 -9.29
CA GLY A 92 24.91 -19.32 -10.62
C GLY A 92 23.47 -18.82 -10.58
N VAL A 93 23.11 -18.07 -9.53
CA VAL A 93 21.79 -17.44 -9.36
C VAL A 93 21.96 -15.94 -9.49
N GLU A 94 21.10 -15.28 -10.27
CA GLU A 94 21.18 -13.84 -10.47
C GLU A 94 20.42 -13.07 -9.38
N ILE A 95 20.98 -11.98 -8.86
CA ILE A 95 20.23 -11.03 -8.01
C ILE A 95 19.56 -9.99 -8.90
N VAL A 96 18.25 -9.85 -8.75
CA VAL A 96 17.44 -8.80 -9.37
C VAL A 96 16.99 -7.85 -8.27
N PRO A 97 17.59 -6.65 -8.11
CA PRO A 97 17.20 -5.74 -7.05
C PRO A 97 15.79 -5.18 -7.30
N SER A 98 14.93 -5.24 -6.28
CA SER A 98 13.63 -4.60 -6.23
C SER A 98 13.80 -3.15 -5.75
N ILE A 99 13.49 -2.17 -6.60
CA ILE A 99 13.86 -0.76 -6.41
C ILE A 99 12.78 0.23 -6.87
N PHE A 100 12.97 1.48 -6.43
CA PHE A 100 12.26 2.67 -6.90
C PHE A 100 10.74 2.60 -6.70
N SER A 101 10.32 2.09 -5.54
CA SER A 101 8.91 2.05 -5.20
C SER A 101 8.34 3.45 -5.01
N ILE A 102 7.17 3.67 -5.61
CA ILE A 102 6.33 4.84 -5.34
C ILE A 102 5.24 4.51 -4.30
N GLY A 103 4.58 3.34 -4.43
CA GLY A 103 3.50 2.93 -3.54
C GLY A 103 4.00 2.73 -2.11
N TYR A 104 5.11 2.03 -1.96
CA TYR A 104 5.83 1.80 -0.71
C TYR A 104 7.08 2.69 -0.64
N GLY A 105 6.88 3.99 -0.46
CA GLY A 105 7.88 5.04 -0.64
C GLY A 105 9.08 5.06 0.32
N GLY A 106 9.31 4.03 1.13
CA GLY A 106 10.26 4.02 2.24
C GLY A 106 11.66 4.50 1.87
N SER A 107 12.18 4.09 0.71
CA SER A 107 13.52 4.48 0.26
C SER A 107 13.64 5.98 -0.05
N ALA A 108 12.70 6.57 -0.80
CA ALA A 108 12.72 8.01 -1.07
C ALA A 108 12.41 8.84 0.19
N LEU A 109 11.46 8.38 1.01
CA LEU A 109 11.04 9.07 2.23
C LEU A 109 12.09 9.01 3.36
N ALA A 110 13.00 8.04 3.33
CA ALA A 110 14.16 7.99 4.23
C ALA A 110 15.12 9.17 4.01
N HIS A 111 15.19 9.71 2.79
CA HIS A 111 15.98 10.90 2.46
C HIS A 111 15.24 12.17 2.84
N ASN A 112 13.97 12.25 2.45
CA ASN A 112 13.14 13.41 2.69
C ASN A 112 11.66 13.01 2.76
N ARG A 113 11.11 13.02 3.98
CA ARG A 113 9.69 12.72 4.21
C ARG A 113 8.74 13.72 3.54
N ASN A 114 9.22 14.92 3.22
CA ASN A 114 8.43 15.88 2.46
C ASN A 114 8.16 15.44 1.03
N LEU A 115 8.70 14.31 0.53
CA LEU A 115 8.41 13.82 -0.83
C LEU A 115 7.11 13.02 -0.93
N ALA A 116 6.40 12.78 0.18
CA ALA A 116 5.13 12.06 0.18
C ALA A 116 4.05 12.75 -0.66
N ALA A 117 3.15 11.97 -1.27
CA ALA A 117 1.96 12.46 -1.95
C ALA A 117 1.11 13.29 -0.98
N GLY A 118 0.77 14.52 -1.37
CA GLY A 118 0.08 15.47 -0.50
C GLY A 118 -1.37 15.68 -0.88
N ILE A 119 -2.26 15.69 0.11
CA ILE A 119 -3.69 16.00 -0.03
C ILE A 119 -3.94 17.40 0.52
N GLU A 120 -4.72 18.21 -0.21
CA GLU A 120 -4.96 19.62 0.14
C GLU A 120 -5.92 19.76 1.33
N VAL A 121 -5.58 20.66 2.26
CA VAL A 121 -6.49 21.26 3.24
C VAL A 121 -6.65 22.72 2.87
N ARG A 122 -7.88 23.19 2.74
CA ARG A 122 -8.15 24.44 2.03
C ARG A 122 -8.18 25.70 2.86
N GLU A 123 -8.99 25.96 3.85
CA GLU A 123 -9.10 27.30 4.46
C GLU A 123 -9.31 27.10 5.96
N ALA A 124 -8.48 26.23 6.54
CA ALA A 124 -8.59 25.84 7.93
C ALA A 124 -8.42 27.07 8.82
N LEU A 125 -9.29 27.20 9.82
CA LEU A 125 -9.28 28.36 10.69
C LEU A 125 -8.15 28.21 11.72
N PHE A 126 -7.37 29.28 11.88
CA PHE A 126 -6.41 29.45 12.95
C PHE A 126 -6.72 30.76 13.69
N VAL A 127 -6.67 30.74 15.02
CA VAL A 127 -6.95 31.90 15.85
C VAL A 127 -5.69 32.31 16.61
N VAL A 128 -5.31 33.57 16.46
CA VAL A 128 -4.13 34.13 17.14
C VAL A 128 -4.44 34.36 18.62
N LYS A 129 -3.65 33.71 19.49
CA LYS A 129 -3.64 33.93 20.93
C LYS A 129 -2.22 33.87 21.47
N LYS A 130 -1.84 34.83 22.31
CA LYS A 130 -0.55 34.87 23.01
C LYS A 130 0.66 34.74 22.08
N GLY A 131 0.61 35.39 20.92
CA GLY A 131 1.73 35.42 19.96
C GLY A 131 1.88 34.19 19.07
N GLU A 132 0.91 33.27 19.07
CA GLU A 132 0.84 32.15 18.12
C GLU A 132 -0.59 31.97 17.59
N ALA A 133 -0.74 31.44 16.38
CA ALA A 133 -2.03 30.99 15.87
C ALA A 133 -2.17 29.48 16.01
N ARG A 134 -3.29 29.02 16.58
CA ARG A 134 -3.63 27.60 16.71
C ARG A 134 -4.90 27.30 15.94
N HIS A 135 -4.98 26.08 15.42
CA HIS A 135 -6.18 25.60 14.73
C HIS A 135 -7.40 25.72 15.64
N ALA A 136 -8.53 26.07 15.03
CA ALA A 136 -9.84 26.01 15.65
C ALA A 136 -10.84 25.45 14.63
N ALA A 137 -11.62 24.44 15.02
CA ALA A 137 -12.67 23.90 14.16
C ALA A 137 -13.69 24.98 13.79
N ASP A 138 -14.12 25.01 12.52
CA ASP A 138 -15.07 26.01 12.02
C ASP A 138 -15.94 25.45 10.88
N PRO A 139 -17.18 25.02 11.16
CA PRO A 139 -17.82 24.99 12.47
C PRO A 139 -17.22 23.94 13.41
N ALA A 140 -17.58 24.00 14.69
CA ALA A 140 -17.26 22.90 15.62
C ALA A 140 -17.85 21.58 15.09
N VAL A 141 -17.08 20.50 15.25
CA VAL A 141 -17.47 19.14 14.85
C VAL A 141 -17.44 18.25 16.08
N GLU A 142 -18.40 17.34 16.17
CA GLU A 142 -18.47 16.32 17.22
C GLU A 142 -19.23 15.09 16.72
N ILE A 143 -19.00 13.94 17.35
CA ILE A 143 -19.82 12.75 17.14
C ILE A 143 -20.96 12.78 18.17
N PRO A 144 -22.23 12.85 17.73
CA PRO A 144 -23.36 12.78 18.65
C PRO A 144 -23.31 11.49 19.45
N ASN A 145 -23.40 11.58 20.78
CA ASN A 145 -23.42 10.42 21.68
C ASN A 145 -22.21 9.47 21.49
N GLY A 146 -21.03 10.01 21.16
CA GLY A 146 -19.80 9.23 20.95
C GLY A 146 -19.32 8.43 22.17
N GLY A 147 -19.67 8.86 23.39
CA GLY A 147 -19.46 8.11 24.63
C GLY A 147 -20.52 7.03 24.91
N PHE A 148 -21.47 6.81 23.99
CA PHE A 148 -22.46 5.73 24.07
C PHE A 148 -23.30 5.70 25.37
N GLU A 149 -23.78 6.86 25.81
CA GLU A 149 -24.54 7.02 27.06
C GLU A 149 -26.07 7.06 26.85
N GLN A 150 -26.50 7.39 25.63
CA GLN A 150 -27.90 7.63 25.29
C GLN A 150 -28.45 6.53 24.39
N TYR A 151 -29.68 6.10 24.68
CA TYR A 151 -30.32 4.96 24.02
C TYR A 151 -31.80 5.26 23.76
N GLU A 152 -32.29 4.79 22.62
CA GLU A 152 -33.70 4.84 22.20
C GLU A 152 -34.18 3.40 21.99
N GLU A 153 -34.96 2.88 22.94
CA GLU A 153 -35.36 1.46 22.98
C GLU A 153 -34.13 0.51 22.93
N GLU A 154 -34.04 -0.33 21.89
CA GLU A 154 -32.95 -1.28 21.65
C GLU A 154 -31.87 -0.71 20.69
N ARG A 155 -31.72 0.62 20.63
CA ARG A 155 -30.78 1.31 19.73
C ARG A 155 -29.94 2.35 20.47
N VAL A 156 -28.74 2.58 19.94
CA VAL A 156 -27.85 3.66 20.39
C VAL A 156 -28.31 4.96 19.74
N ALA A 157 -28.67 5.97 20.55
CA ALA A 157 -29.18 7.23 20.00
C ALA A 157 -28.11 7.90 19.11
N GLY A 158 -28.51 8.41 17.95
CA GLY A 158 -27.60 9.06 16.99
C GLY A 158 -26.80 8.12 16.09
N PHE A 159 -26.97 6.81 16.21
CA PHE A 159 -26.28 5.82 15.38
C PHE A 159 -27.27 4.92 14.61
N SER A 160 -26.86 4.57 13.39
CA SER A 160 -27.46 3.50 12.60
C SER A 160 -26.65 2.22 12.79
N ALA A 161 -27.35 1.12 13.07
CA ALA A 161 -26.78 -0.23 13.08
C ALA A 161 -27.72 -1.16 12.28
N PRO A 162 -27.18 -2.10 11.47
CA PRO A 162 -27.98 -3.15 10.84
C PRO A 162 -28.71 -4.00 11.89
N GLU A 163 -28.06 -4.21 13.04
CA GLU A 163 -28.58 -5.03 14.14
C GLU A 163 -29.19 -4.18 15.26
N ARG A 164 -30.18 -4.74 15.96
CA ARG A 164 -30.63 -4.19 17.26
C ARG A 164 -29.61 -4.56 18.35
N LEU A 165 -29.55 -3.76 19.41
CA LEU A 165 -28.79 -4.15 20.60
C LEU A 165 -29.25 -5.54 21.09
N GLY A 166 -28.29 -6.39 21.44
CA GLY A 166 -28.54 -7.80 21.76
C GLY A 166 -28.25 -8.77 20.61
N GLN A 167 -27.99 -8.26 19.40
CA GLN A 167 -27.61 -9.04 18.22
C GLN A 167 -26.25 -8.55 17.71
N GLY A 168 -25.16 -9.17 18.15
CA GLY A 168 -23.80 -8.80 17.71
C GLY A 168 -23.22 -7.56 18.40
N VAL A 169 -24.04 -6.56 18.71
CA VAL A 169 -23.66 -5.35 19.49
C VAL A 169 -24.49 -5.28 20.78
N PHE A 170 -23.85 -5.03 21.91
CA PHE A 170 -24.46 -5.00 23.23
C PHE A 170 -24.07 -3.72 23.97
N ARG A 171 -24.99 -3.17 24.77
CA ARG A 171 -24.65 -2.21 25.81
C ARG A 171 -24.00 -2.94 26.96
N ASP A 172 -22.86 -2.45 27.43
CA ASP A 172 -22.18 -2.96 28.62
C ASP A 172 -22.06 -1.85 29.68
N GLN A 173 -22.58 -2.10 30.88
CA GLN A 173 -22.57 -1.17 32.01
C GLN A 173 -21.60 -1.62 33.12
N GLU A 174 -20.93 -2.76 32.92
CA GLU A 174 -19.94 -3.30 33.86
C GLU A 174 -18.52 -3.00 33.38
N THR A 175 -18.29 -3.07 32.06
CA THR A 175 -17.00 -2.76 31.42
C THR A 175 -17.15 -1.56 30.49
N PHE A 176 -16.68 -0.40 30.96
CA PHE A 176 -16.65 0.85 30.21
C PHE A 176 -15.37 1.64 30.51
N ARG A 177 -15.02 2.62 29.68
CA ARG A 177 -13.82 3.44 29.82
C ARG A 177 -14.12 4.79 30.46
N GLU A 178 -15.19 5.45 30.03
CA GLU A 178 -15.70 6.72 30.57
C GLU A 178 -17.22 6.65 30.78
N GLY A 179 -17.79 7.57 31.56
CA GLY A 179 -19.24 7.63 31.74
C GLY A 179 -19.84 6.46 32.54
N ALA A 180 -20.85 5.80 31.96
CA ALA A 180 -21.62 4.72 32.57
C ALA A 180 -21.93 3.55 31.63
N SER A 181 -21.57 3.62 30.34
CA SER A 181 -21.64 2.46 29.45
C SER A 181 -20.67 2.51 28.28
N ALA A 182 -20.31 1.33 27.77
CA ALA A 182 -19.62 1.16 26.50
C ALA A 182 -20.45 0.26 25.57
N LEU A 183 -20.03 0.18 24.30
CA LEU A 183 -20.57 -0.80 23.36
C LEU A 183 -19.64 -2.00 23.25
N ARG A 184 -20.23 -3.18 23.18
CA ARG A 184 -19.52 -4.45 23.13
C ARG A 184 -19.96 -5.23 21.91
N PHE A 185 -19.02 -5.48 21.01
CA PHE A 185 -19.17 -6.38 19.89
C PHE A 185 -18.87 -7.80 20.36
N GLU A 186 -19.78 -8.72 20.08
CA GLU A 186 -19.62 -10.15 20.35
C GLU A 186 -20.32 -10.93 19.25
N ASN A 187 -19.53 -11.63 18.44
CA ASN A 187 -20.02 -12.56 17.44
C ASN A 187 -19.62 -13.98 17.88
N PRO A 188 -20.52 -14.98 17.84
CA PRO A 188 -20.16 -16.37 18.13
C PRO A 188 -19.20 -17.02 17.11
N GLY A 189 -18.64 -16.26 16.15
CA GLY A 189 -17.82 -16.77 15.06
C GLY A 189 -18.63 -17.35 13.91
N ASP A 190 -19.93 -17.03 13.82
CA ASP A 190 -20.81 -17.50 12.76
C ASP A 190 -20.63 -16.67 11.48
N THR A 191 -20.03 -17.30 10.47
CA THR A 191 -19.73 -16.67 9.18
C THR A 191 -20.95 -16.41 8.30
N THR A 192 -22.13 -16.91 8.68
CA THR A 192 -23.39 -16.68 7.97
C THR A 192 -24.07 -15.37 8.36
N LEU A 193 -23.69 -14.79 9.50
CA LEU A 193 -24.18 -13.50 9.97
C LEU A 193 -23.36 -12.35 9.35
N GLU A 194 -24.01 -11.21 9.14
CA GLU A 194 -23.29 -9.99 8.77
C GLU A 194 -22.37 -9.56 9.91
N ALA A 195 -21.28 -8.87 9.55
CA ALA A 195 -20.38 -8.31 10.56
C ALA A 195 -21.11 -7.18 11.29
N PRO A 196 -21.22 -7.23 12.63
CA PRO A 196 -21.85 -6.16 13.37
C PRO A 196 -21.20 -4.82 13.04
N ARG A 197 -22.04 -3.82 12.78
CA ARG A 197 -21.60 -2.49 12.34
C ARG A 197 -22.38 -1.41 13.06
N LEU A 198 -21.66 -0.38 13.49
CA LEU A 198 -22.21 0.86 14.01
C LEU A 198 -21.77 2.01 13.11
N SER A 199 -22.68 2.93 12.80
CA SER A 199 -22.38 4.07 11.92
C SER A 199 -23.16 5.31 12.30
N THR A 200 -22.59 6.49 12.02
CA THR A 200 -23.27 7.78 12.18
C THR A 200 -22.83 8.73 11.08
N GLU A 201 -23.75 9.58 10.62
CA GLU A 201 -23.43 10.63 9.65
C GLU A 201 -23.11 11.92 10.40
N VAL A 202 -21.98 12.53 10.05
CA VAL A 202 -21.50 13.77 10.69
C VAL A 202 -21.26 14.83 9.62
N PRO A 203 -21.70 16.09 9.83
CA PRO A 203 -21.35 17.18 8.94
C PRO A 203 -19.85 17.49 9.04
N VAL A 204 -19.24 17.76 7.89
CA VAL A 204 -17.83 18.18 7.77
C VAL A 204 -17.74 19.38 6.83
N THR A 205 -16.64 20.11 6.91
CA THR A 205 -16.34 21.18 5.96
C THR A 205 -15.45 20.63 4.86
N PRO A 206 -15.76 20.86 3.57
CA PRO A 206 -14.92 20.40 2.47
C PRO A 206 -13.46 20.86 2.58
N ASN A 207 -12.56 19.95 2.23
CA ASN A 207 -11.12 20.09 2.16
C ASN A 207 -10.56 20.50 3.53
N ARG A 208 -10.99 19.75 4.55
CA ARG A 208 -10.47 19.82 5.92
C ARG A 208 -9.94 18.46 6.35
N LEU A 209 -8.98 18.52 7.27
CA LEU A 209 -8.38 17.35 7.89
C LEU A 209 -9.06 17.08 9.23
N TYR A 210 -9.43 15.83 9.44
CA TYR A 210 -10.10 15.36 10.63
C TYR A 210 -9.34 14.21 11.26
N ARG A 211 -9.51 14.04 12.57
CA ARG A 211 -9.01 12.91 13.35
C ARG A 211 -10.15 12.24 14.10
N LEU A 212 -10.22 10.93 13.95
CA LEU A 212 -11.04 10.04 14.75
C LEU A 212 -10.22 9.51 15.93
N ARG A 213 -10.86 9.38 17.09
CA ARG A 213 -10.31 8.70 18.27
C ARG A 213 -11.33 7.72 18.82
N LEU A 214 -10.88 6.56 19.26
CA LEU A 214 -11.74 5.52 19.80
C LEU A 214 -10.97 4.72 20.85
N TRP A 215 -11.56 4.47 22.02
CA TRP A 215 -11.01 3.51 22.96
C TRP A 215 -11.50 2.10 22.62
N VAL A 216 -10.58 1.14 22.62
CA VAL A 216 -10.89 -0.27 22.37
C VAL A 216 -10.30 -1.18 23.45
N LYS A 217 -11.01 -2.25 23.77
CA LYS A 217 -10.59 -3.31 24.70
C LYS A 217 -10.98 -4.67 24.13
N SER A 218 -10.19 -5.71 24.42
CA SER A 218 -10.43 -7.06 23.90
C SER A 218 -10.41 -8.14 24.98
N ALA A 219 -11.18 -9.21 24.77
CA ALA A 219 -11.10 -10.44 25.58
C ALA A 219 -11.40 -11.69 24.74
N GLY A 220 -10.50 -12.67 24.80
CA GLY A 220 -10.66 -13.96 24.14
C GLY A 220 -10.78 -13.89 22.61
N LEU A 221 -10.15 -12.92 21.96
CA LEU A 221 -10.14 -12.83 20.50
C LEU A 221 -9.26 -13.91 19.88
N ASP A 222 -9.67 -14.42 18.72
CA ASP A 222 -8.81 -15.20 17.83
C ASP A 222 -7.54 -14.41 17.44
N PRO A 223 -6.41 -15.10 17.20
CA PRO A 223 -5.20 -14.46 16.70
C PRO A 223 -5.45 -13.69 15.40
N SER A 224 -4.90 -12.47 15.30
CA SER A 224 -4.93 -11.69 14.07
C SER A 224 -4.23 -12.44 12.94
N ARG A 225 -4.83 -12.46 11.74
CA ARG A 225 -4.25 -13.12 10.56
C ARG A 225 -3.37 -12.13 9.79
N PRO A 226 -2.18 -12.53 9.29
CA PRO A 226 -1.25 -11.62 8.60
C PRO A 226 -1.83 -10.88 7.38
N PHE A 227 -2.76 -11.51 6.67
CA PHE A 227 -3.45 -10.93 5.50
C PHE A 227 -4.95 -10.69 5.75
N GLY A 228 -5.40 -10.77 7.00
CA GLY A 228 -6.80 -10.62 7.35
C GLY A 228 -7.21 -9.15 7.48
N SER A 229 -8.51 -8.88 7.30
CA SER A 229 -9.12 -7.71 7.92
C SER A 229 -8.90 -7.82 9.44
N GLY A 230 -8.31 -6.82 10.07
CA GLY A 230 -8.10 -6.78 11.52
C GLY A 230 -9.39 -7.04 12.32
N ASN A 231 -9.26 -7.18 13.64
CA ASN A 231 -10.38 -7.59 14.50
C ASN A 231 -11.55 -6.57 14.46
N LEU A 232 -11.21 -5.28 14.29
CA LEU A 232 -12.13 -4.15 14.20
C LEU A 232 -11.69 -3.22 13.08
N ARG A 233 -12.61 -2.55 12.40
CA ARG A 233 -12.32 -1.49 11.44
C ARG A 233 -12.98 -0.20 11.87
N LEU A 234 -12.22 0.89 11.83
CA LEU A 234 -12.70 2.27 11.96
C LEU A 234 -12.54 2.96 10.60
N GLN A 235 -13.62 3.53 10.06
CA GLN A 235 -13.65 4.02 8.68
C GLN A 235 -14.48 5.30 8.55
N ALA A 236 -13.98 6.25 7.76
CA ALA A 236 -14.74 7.38 7.22
C ALA A 236 -15.12 7.10 5.76
N THR A 237 -16.39 7.29 5.41
CA THR A 237 -16.92 7.04 4.06
C THR A 237 -17.67 8.27 3.54
N ALA A 238 -17.41 8.65 2.30
CA ALA A 238 -18.16 9.68 1.60
C ALA A 238 -19.58 9.21 1.23
N PRO A 239 -20.52 10.11 0.93
CA PRO A 239 -21.91 9.76 0.61
C PRO A 239 -22.08 8.90 -0.65
N ASP A 240 -21.12 8.92 -1.57
CA ASP A 240 -21.09 8.07 -2.76
C ASP A 240 -20.58 6.65 -2.49
N GLY A 241 -20.28 6.34 -1.22
CA GLY A 241 -19.72 5.06 -0.79
C GLY A 241 -18.20 4.98 -0.88
N ARG A 242 -17.49 6.05 -1.28
CA ARG A 242 -16.03 6.08 -1.29
C ARG A 242 -15.44 6.07 0.12
N PRO A 243 -14.63 5.07 0.49
CA PRO A 243 -13.85 5.17 1.71
C PRO A 243 -12.87 6.36 1.59
N LEU A 244 -12.92 7.27 2.55
CA LEU A 244 -12.02 8.41 2.62
C LEU A 244 -10.74 8.08 3.37
N GLU A 245 -10.83 7.24 4.41
CA GLU A 245 -9.74 6.55 5.08
C GLU A 245 -10.29 5.39 5.93
N TRP A 246 -9.48 4.37 6.20
CA TRP A 246 -9.77 3.38 7.24
C TRP A 246 -8.53 2.75 7.85
N ILE A 247 -8.67 2.32 9.11
CA ILE A 247 -7.68 1.48 9.80
C ILE A 247 -8.28 0.13 10.16
N ASN A 248 -7.50 -0.94 9.97
CA ASN A 248 -7.81 -2.26 10.49
C ASN A 248 -7.07 -2.42 11.83
N ILE A 249 -7.82 -2.44 12.93
CA ILE A 249 -7.27 -2.49 14.28
C ILE A 249 -7.01 -3.96 14.64
N ASN A 250 -5.73 -4.30 14.81
CA ASN A 250 -5.29 -5.59 15.33
C ASN A 250 -5.12 -5.49 16.84
N MET A 251 -5.93 -6.25 17.57
CA MET A 251 -5.92 -6.29 19.04
C MET A 251 -5.33 -7.61 19.53
N PRO A 252 -4.66 -7.63 20.70
CA PRO A 252 -4.30 -8.89 21.33
C PRO A 252 -5.55 -9.71 21.69
N SER A 253 -5.39 -11.02 21.89
CA SER A 253 -6.49 -11.91 22.30
C SER A 253 -7.25 -11.34 23.50
N THR A 254 -6.51 -10.92 24.52
CA THR A 254 -7.04 -10.18 25.66
C THR A 254 -6.13 -8.98 25.92
N GLY A 255 -6.71 -7.79 25.96
CA GLY A 255 -6.00 -6.53 26.16
C GLY A 255 -6.79 -5.59 27.06
N ASP A 256 -6.10 -4.65 27.68
CA ASP A 256 -6.77 -3.53 28.36
C ASP A 256 -7.09 -2.39 27.40
N TRP A 257 -7.82 -1.38 27.87
CA TRP A 257 -8.19 -0.22 27.10
C TRP A 257 -6.98 0.47 26.45
N VAL A 258 -7.01 0.60 25.13
CA VAL A 258 -6.06 1.37 24.33
C VAL A 258 -6.81 2.33 23.42
N GLU A 259 -6.27 3.52 23.22
CA GLU A 259 -6.82 4.48 22.27
C GLU A 259 -6.25 4.20 20.88
N VAL A 260 -7.13 4.17 19.88
CA VAL A 260 -6.77 4.15 18.47
C VAL A 260 -7.12 5.49 17.84
N GLN A 261 -6.31 5.94 16.89
CA GLN A 261 -6.49 7.21 16.21
C GLN A 261 -6.30 7.01 14.71
N GLU A 262 -7.14 7.65 13.90
CA GLU A 262 -7.02 7.66 12.45
C GLU A 262 -7.43 9.02 11.88
N GLY A 263 -6.82 9.48 10.79
CA GLY A 263 -7.11 10.77 10.19
C GLY A 263 -7.61 10.67 8.77
N PHE A 264 -8.56 11.53 8.39
CA PHE A 264 -9.07 11.57 7.02
C PHE A 264 -9.22 13.00 6.51
N ASN A 265 -9.07 13.17 5.20
CA ASN A 265 -9.42 14.42 4.53
C ASN A 265 -10.85 14.32 3.99
N SER A 266 -11.69 15.29 4.31
CA SER A 266 -13.08 15.35 3.85
C SER A 266 -13.23 15.50 2.33
N ARG A 267 -12.18 15.90 1.61
CA ARG A 267 -12.22 16.18 0.15
C ARG A 267 -13.33 17.18 -0.16
N ASP A 268 -14.11 16.97 -1.20
CA ASP A 268 -15.24 17.83 -1.57
C ASP A 268 -16.52 17.57 -0.77
N ASN A 269 -16.49 16.73 0.27
CA ASN A 269 -17.68 16.32 1.01
C ASN A 269 -18.05 17.30 2.12
N GLU A 270 -19.36 17.51 2.29
CA GLU A 270 -19.97 18.29 3.39
C GLU A 270 -20.51 17.41 4.53
N ARG A 271 -20.50 16.09 4.32
CA ARG A 271 -20.90 15.08 5.30
C ARG A 271 -20.12 13.80 5.05
N VAL A 272 -19.90 13.03 6.10
CA VAL A 272 -19.28 11.71 6.02
C VAL A 272 -19.98 10.74 6.95
N GLU A 273 -19.98 9.47 6.58
CA GLU A 273 -20.36 8.39 7.47
C GLU A 273 -19.11 7.91 8.23
N ILE A 274 -19.14 7.98 9.55
CA ILE A 274 -18.15 7.36 10.42
C ILE A 274 -18.70 6.01 10.86
N SER A 275 -17.92 4.95 10.71
CA SER A 275 -18.34 3.61 11.08
C SER A 275 -17.29 2.78 11.79
N VAL A 276 -17.77 1.92 12.67
CA VAL A 276 -17.00 0.91 13.38
C VAL A 276 -17.61 -0.47 13.09
N SER A 277 -16.83 -1.41 12.59
CA SER A 277 -17.31 -2.76 12.25
C SER A 277 -16.35 -3.84 12.71
N SER A 278 -16.85 -4.93 13.31
CA SER A 278 -16.00 -6.06 13.67
C SER A 278 -15.79 -7.03 12.50
N SER A 279 -14.77 -7.88 12.58
CA SER A 279 -14.56 -8.92 11.57
C SER A 279 -15.61 -10.02 11.65
N ARG A 280 -16.10 -10.50 10.49
CA ARG A 280 -17.12 -11.58 10.39
C ARG A 280 -16.70 -12.90 11.03
N ARG A 281 -15.39 -13.14 11.15
CA ARG A 281 -14.82 -14.40 11.65
C ARG A 281 -14.29 -14.29 13.07
N GLN A 282 -14.58 -13.19 13.75
CA GLN A 282 -14.03 -12.93 15.07
C GLN A 282 -14.88 -13.60 16.16
N SER A 283 -14.25 -14.45 16.97
CA SER A 283 -14.80 -14.85 18.27
C SER A 283 -14.34 -13.92 19.39
N GLY A 284 -14.97 -14.01 20.57
CA GLY A 284 -14.62 -13.20 21.74
C GLY A 284 -15.34 -11.86 21.79
N LYS A 285 -14.81 -10.95 22.61
CA LYS A 285 -15.46 -9.66 22.93
C LYS A 285 -14.54 -8.50 22.60
N ILE A 286 -15.11 -7.48 21.95
CA ILE A 286 -14.46 -6.19 21.70
C ILE A 286 -15.34 -5.13 22.33
N TRP A 287 -14.80 -4.35 23.26
CA TRP A 287 -15.48 -3.14 23.73
C TRP A 287 -14.94 -1.93 22.99
N ILE A 288 -15.84 -1.00 22.67
CA ILE A 288 -15.52 0.31 22.14
C ILE A 288 -16.15 1.38 23.02
N ASP A 289 -15.45 2.49 23.22
CA ASP A 289 -15.94 3.61 24.01
C ASP A 289 -15.33 4.94 23.53
N ASP A 290 -16.03 6.04 23.81
CA ASP A 290 -15.58 7.41 23.61
C ASP A 290 -15.07 7.69 22.17
N LEU A 291 -15.95 7.42 21.19
CA LEU A 291 -15.72 7.72 19.77
C LEU A 291 -15.79 9.23 19.54
N ARG A 292 -14.67 9.85 19.17
CA ARG A 292 -14.56 11.31 18.94
C ARG A 292 -14.14 11.63 17.52
N LEU A 293 -14.57 12.81 17.07
CA LEU A 293 -14.13 13.43 15.82
C LEU A 293 -13.67 14.86 16.11
N GLU A 294 -12.48 15.20 15.64
CA GLU A 294 -11.87 16.51 15.78
C GLU A 294 -11.45 17.02 14.40
N GLU A 295 -11.77 18.27 14.04
CA GLU A 295 -11.05 18.94 12.95
C GLU A 295 -9.66 19.30 13.47
N ILE A 296 -8.61 19.03 12.69
CA ILE A 296 -7.22 19.27 13.07
C ILE A 296 -6.48 20.06 11.98
N GLY A 297 -5.40 20.75 12.37
CA GLY A 297 -4.61 21.58 11.46
C GLY A 297 -3.12 21.28 11.52
N LEU A 298 -2.44 21.35 10.37
CA LEU A 298 -0.99 21.22 10.19
C LEU A 298 -0.35 19.90 10.66
N VAL A 299 -1.13 18.88 11.04
CA VAL A 299 -0.63 17.51 11.25
C VAL A 299 -0.16 16.92 9.92
N ASN A 300 0.99 16.26 9.92
CA ASN A 300 1.64 15.71 8.72
C ASN A 300 1.88 16.75 7.61
N LEU A 301 2.17 17.99 8.00
CA LEU A 301 2.43 19.10 7.07
C LEU A 301 3.61 18.81 6.13
N LEU A 302 3.35 18.88 4.83
CA LEU A 302 4.37 18.70 3.79
C LEU A 302 4.94 20.05 3.35
N ARG A 303 6.28 20.14 3.30
CA ARG A 303 7.03 21.35 2.96
C ARG A 303 7.95 21.11 1.77
N ARG A 304 7.47 21.48 0.57
CA ARG A 304 8.21 21.46 -0.70
C ARG A 304 7.50 22.35 -1.74
N PRO A 305 8.11 22.66 -2.90
CA PRO A 305 7.48 23.53 -3.90
C PRO A 305 6.08 23.08 -4.36
N GLY A 306 5.85 21.77 -4.47
CA GLY A 306 4.55 21.19 -4.83
C GLY A 306 3.48 21.24 -3.72
N THR A 307 3.81 21.70 -2.51
CA THR A 307 2.91 21.78 -1.36
C THR A 307 3.01 23.14 -0.66
N PRO A 308 2.65 24.24 -1.34
CA PRO A 308 2.70 25.56 -0.72
C PRO A 308 1.76 25.65 0.49
N VAL A 309 2.14 26.48 1.46
CA VAL A 309 1.26 26.89 2.55
C VAL A 309 0.88 28.34 2.33
N THR A 310 -0.40 28.66 2.52
CA THR A 310 -0.88 30.03 2.51
C THR A 310 -1.49 30.36 3.87
N VAL A 311 -1.20 31.56 4.37
CA VAL A 311 -1.77 32.09 5.61
C VAL A 311 -2.41 33.43 5.26
N ARG A 312 -3.75 33.50 5.33
CA ARG A 312 -4.52 34.68 4.94
C ARG A 312 -5.32 35.21 6.11
N GLY A 313 -5.34 36.53 6.33
CA GLY A 313 -6.28 37.13 7.28
C GLY A 313 -7.73 36.95 6.81
N GLU A 314 -8.59 36.40 7.66
CA GLU A 314 -9.98 36.07 7.29
C GLU A 314 -10.78 37.32 6.88
N ILE A 315 -10.63 38.41 7.64
CA ILE A 315 -11.33 39.68 7.38
C ILE A 315 -10.53 40.57 6.43
N SER A 316 -9.21 40.66 6.64
CA SER A 316 -8.35 41.58 5.90
C SER A 316 -8.06 41.11 4.47
N GLY A 317 -8.16 39.81 4.21
CA GLY A 317 -7.75 39.18 2.95
C GLY A 317 -6.24 39.22 2.70
N VAL A 318 -5.45 39.78 3.63
CA VAL A 318 -4.00 39.94 3.49
C VAL A 318 -3.35 38.56 3.49
N LEU A 319 -2.52 38.29 2.48
CA LEU A 319 -1.61 37.15 2.47
C LEU A 319 -0.38 37.49 3.31
N TYR A 320 -0.18 36.72 4.36
CA TYR A 320 0.97 36.83 5.25
C TYR A 320 2.14 36.01 4.72
N GLU A 321 3.35 36.51 4.99
CA GLU A 321 4.59 35.98 4.46
C GLU A 321 5.39 35.27 5.55
N GLU A 322 5.79 34.03 5.27
CA GLU A 322 6.65 33.24 6.14
C GLU A 322 8.05 33.88 6.24
N GLY A 323 8.61 33.94 7.45
CA GLY A 323 9.86 34.64 7.73
C GLY A 323 9.71 36.14 7.95
N VAL A 324 8.54 36.72 7.64
CA VAL A 324 8.23 38.14 7.87
C VAL A 324 7.14 38.32 8.93
N ASP A 325 5.99 37.67 8.74
CA ASP A 325 4.84 37.79 9.64
C ASP A 325 4.78 36.64 10.66
N PHE A 326 5.20 35.45 10.25
CA PHE A 326 5.24 34.24 11.07
C PHE A 326 6.50 33.41 10.78
N ALA A 327 6.92 32.61 11.75
CA ALA A 327 8.12 31.78 11.64
C ALA A 327 7.92 30.62 10.65
N PRO A 328 9.00 30.03 10.10
CA PRO A 328 8.90 28.86 9.24
C PRO A 328 8.06 27.73 9.83
N LEU A 329 7.12 27.20 9.05
CA LEU A 329 6.26 26.10 9.47
C LEU A 329 6.87 24.76 9.09
N ALA A 330 6.95 23.87 10.07
CA ALA A 330 7.32 22.48 9.89
C ALA A 330 6.63 21.63 10.96
N ASP A 331 6.15 20.46 10.56
CA ASP A 331 5.79 19.41 11.50
C ASP A 331 7.08 18.65 11.86
N SER A 332 7.50 18.76 13.12
CA SER A 332 8.73 18.13 13.60
C SER A 332 8.65 16.62 13.73
N LEU A 333 7.44 16.05 13.81
CA LEU A 333 7.26 14.60 13.92
C LEU A 333 7.06 13.95 12.56
N LEU A 334 6.35 14.61 11.63
CA LEU A 334 6.03 14.18 10.25
C LEU A 334 6.18 12.67 10.08
N ASN A 335 5.28 11.92 10.71
CA ASN A 335 5.33 10.45 10.80
C ASN A 335 4.18 9.77 10.03
N PHE A 336 3.34 10.56 9.37
CA PHE A 336 2.15 10.15 8.63
C PHE A 336 1.06 9.51 9.49
N ARG A 337 1.20 9.57 10.82
CA ARG A 337 0.20 9.18 11.81
C ARG A 337 -0.52 10.42 12.33
N PHE A 338 -1.66 10.21 12.96
CA PHE A 338 -2.49 11.28 13.51
C PHE A 338 -2.42 11.36 15.05
N ASP A 339 -1.32 10.84 15.60
CA ASP A 339 -1.07 10.62 17.03
C ASP A 339 -0.47 11.84 17.76
N HIS A 340 -0.39 12.99 17.11
CA HIS A 340 0.20 14.21 17.65
C HIS A 340 -0.58 15.46 17.24
N GLU A 341 -0.27 16.58 17.88
CA GLU A 341 -0.82 17.89 17.54
C GLU A 341 0.03 18.55 16.45
N GLY A 342 -0.62 19.23 15.51
CA GLY A 342 0.10 20.00 14.49
C GLY A 342 0.83 21.21 15.09
N PRO A 343 1.87 21.72 14.42
CA PRO A 343 2.58 22.90 14.86
C PRO A 343 1.65 24.12 14.93
N SER A 344 1.87 25.00 15.90
CA SER A 344 1.26 26.33 15.91
C SER A 344 2.03 27.29 15.00
N ILE A 345 1.33 28.30 14.48
CA ILE A 345 1.93 29.36 13.67
C ILE A 345 2.51 30.41 14.60
N GLN A 346 3.83 30.38 14.81
CA GLN A 346 4.53 31.32 15.69
C GLN A 346 4.63 32.69 15.01
N LEU A 347 4.15 33.76 15.66
CA LEU A 347 4.20 35.10 15.08
C LEU A 347 5.56 35.75 15.29
N LEU A 348 6.03 36.49 14.27
CA LEU A 348 7.30 37.21 14.35
C LEU A 348 7.09 38.63 14.86
N LYS A 349 8.05 39.10 15.66
CA LYS A 349 8.05 40.48 16.17
C LYS A 349 8.17 41.46 15.00
N GLY A 350 7.25 42.41 14.91
CA GLY A 350 7.17 43.38 13.81
C GLY A 350 6.33 42.90 12.62
N GLY A 351 5.83 41.65 12.66
CA GLY A 351 4.88 41.11 11.70
C GLY A 351 3.54 41.86 11.67
N ARG A 352 2.80 41.65 10.59
CA ARG A 352 1.53 42.33 10.34
C ARG A 352 0.36 41.67 11.10
N ILE A 353 0.43 40.36 11.36
CA ILE A 353 -0.59 39.59 12.09
C ILE A 353 -0.81 40.16 13.50
N LYS A 354 -2.07 40.32 13.91
CA LYS A 354 -2.44 40.89 15.22
C LYS A 354 -3.04 39.86 16.16
N GLU A 355 -2.92 40.13 17.47
CA GLU A 355 -3.55 39.34 18.52
C GLU A 355 -5.07 39.28 18.32
N GLY A 356 -5.66 38.08 18.47
CA GLY A 356 -7.09 37.85 18.24
C GLY A 356 -7.51 37.74 16.77
N GLU A 357 -6.59 37.93 15.82
CA GLU A 357 -6.90 37.78 14.40
C GLU A 357 -7.24 36.33 14.05
N ARG A 358 -8.19 36.18 13.12
CA ARG A 358 -8.58 34.91 12.53
C ARG A 358 -7.89 34.76 11.19
N LEU A 359 -7.22 33.62 11.00
CA LEU A 359 -6.44 33.30 9.83
C LEU A 359 -7.08 32.10 9.13
N ARG A 360 -7.07 32.13 7.80
CA ARG A 360 -7.40 30.99 6.95
C ARG A 360 -6.13 30.44 6.36
N VAL A 361 -5.92 29.14 6.58
CA VAL A 361 -4.67 28.46 6.24
C VAL A 361 -4.95 27.33 5.27
N SER A 362 -4.31 27.40 4.10
CA SER A 362 -4.28 26.29 3.14
C SER A 362 -2.92 25.60 3.22
N PHE A 363 -2.92 24.27 3.23
CA PHE A 363 -1.70 23.47 3.28
C PHE A 363 -1.93 22.10 2.66
N TYR A 364 -0.89 21.26 2.59
CA TYR A 364 -1.02 19.87 2.18
C TYR A 364 -0.49 18.96 3.27
N HIS A 365 -1.17 17.85 3.50
CA HIS A 365 -0.72 16.83 4.45
C HIS A 365 -0.41 15.52 3.74
N GLY A 366 0.56 14.78 4.29
CA GLY A 366 0.74 13.37 3.98
C GLY A 366 -0.29 12.52 4.72
N THR A 367 -0.53 11.32 4.21
CA THR A 367 -1.29 10.28 4.91
C THR A 367 -0.65 8.92 4.64
N HIS A 368 -0.89 7.99 5.54
CA HIS A 368 -0.60 6.58 5.30
C HIS A 368 -1.83 5.90 4.71
N VAL A 369 -1.67 4.67 4.23
CA VAL A 369 -2.74 3.75 3.90
C VAL A 369 -2.49 2.44 4.65
N TYR A 370 -3.57 1.84 5.16
CA TYR A 370 -3.51 0.69 6.06
C TYR A 370 -2.69 0.98 7.33
N ASP A 371 -1.64 0.22 7.61
CA ASP A 371 -0.89 0.37 8.86
C ASP A 371 0.34 1.29 8.70
N SER A 372 0.86 1.44 7.47
CA SER A 372 2.15 2.13 7.26
C SER A 372 2.48 2.55 5.82
N GLN A 373 1.69 2.19 4.81
CA GLN A 373 2.07 2.47 3.42
C GLN A 373 1.99 3.98 3.16
N VAL A 374 3.07 4.59 2.67
CA VAL A 374 3.08 6.01 2.30
C VAL A 374 3.57 6.15 0.87
N THR A 375 2.71 6.73 0.03
CA THR A 375 3.01 6.94 -1.38
C THR A 375 3.86 8.19 -1.59
N VAL A 376 4.82 8.13 -2.51
CA VAL A 376 5.67 9.26 -2.92
C VAL A 376 5.02 10.04 -4.07
N CYS A 377 5.22 11.36 -4.10
CA CYS A 377 4.75 12.19 -5.20
C CYS A 377 5.61 11.98 -6.45
N MET A 378 5.00 11.41 -7.50
CA MET A 378 5.65 11.17 -8.80
C MET A 378 6.03 12.44 -9.57
N SER A 379 5.55 13.61 -9.15
CA SER A 379 5.84 14.89 -9.84
C SER A 379 6.96 15.70 -9.19
N GLU A 380 7.52 15.23 -8.07
CA GLU A 380 8.61 15.93 -7.40
C GLU A 380 9.97 15.58 -8.01
N PRO A 381 10.81 16.56 -8.38
CA PRO A 381 12.08 16.31 -9.04
C PRO A 381 13.11 15.60 -8.15
N GLU A 382 13.18 15.92 -6.86
CA GLU A 382 14.17 15.38 -5.92
C GLU A 382 14.09 13.84 -5.80
N VAL A 383 12.91 13.25 -6.00
CA VAL A 383 12.72 11.79 -6.04
C VAL A 383 13.62 11.16 -7.10
N TYR A 384 13.70 11.78 -8.28
CA TYR A 384 14.49 11.29 -9.39
C TYR A 384 15.98 11.52 -9.16
N ASP A 385 16.38 12.60 -8.47
CA ASP A 385 17.77 12.83 -8.10
C ASP A 385 18.29 11.76 -7.14
N ILE A 386 17.46 11.33 -6.18
CA ILE A 386 17.74 10.21 -5.27
C ILE A 386 17.94 8.93 -6.05
N TRP A 387 17.02 8.59 -6.95
CA TRP A 387 17.10 7.39 -7.77
C TRP A 387 18.30 7.38 -8.70
N SER A 388 18.65 8.52 -9.33
CA SER A 388 19.83 8.63 -10.19
C SER A 388 21.14 8.38 -9.45
N ARG A 389 21.26 8.82 -8.19
CA ARG A 389 22.44 8.49 -7.37
C ARG A 389 22.47 7.00 -7.03
N ASN A 390 21.35 6.47 -6.55
CA ASN A 390 21.25 5.09 -6.12
C ASN A 390 21.42 4.08 -7.26
N ALA A 391 20.94 4.37 -8.48
CA ALA A 391 21.14 3.51 -9.66
C ALA A 391 22.64 3.25 -9.93
N ARG A 392 23.48 4.28 -9.83
CA ARG A 392 24.94 4.16 -10.03
C ARG A 392 25.57 3.32 -8.92
N LEU A 393 25.20 3.58 -7.68
CA LEU A 393 25.72 2.83 -6.53
C LEU A 393 25.26 1.35 -6.54
N ILE A 394 24.05 1.07 -7.00
CA ILE A 394 23.60 -0.32 -7.21
C ILE A 394 24.49 -1.00 -8.24
N LEU A 395 24.76 -0.37 -9.39
CA LEU A 395 25.66 -0.91 -10.39
C LEU A 395 27.06 -1.17 -9.81
N ASP A 396 27.64 -0.20 -9.10
CA ASP A 396 28.99 -0.30 -8.53
C ASP A 396 29.16 -1.40 -7.46
N ASN A 397 28.05 -1.86 -6.84
CA ASN A 397 28.10 -2.80 -5.72
C ASN A 397 27.47 -4.16 -5.99
N LEU A 398 26.57 -4.26 -6.96
CA LEU A 398 25.82 -5.47 -7.27
C LEU A 398 25.99 -5.91 -8.74
N GLU A 399 26.39 -5.01 -9.63
CA GLU A 399 26.52 -5.24 -11.07
C GLU A 399 25.34 -6.00 -11.75
N PRO A 400 24.06 -5.69 -11.43
CA PRO A 400 22.95 -6.51 -11.90
C PRO A 400 22.64 -6.24 -13.37
N SER A 401 22.30 -7.31 -14.11
CA SER A 401 21.85 -7.21 -15.51
C SER A 401 20.34 -6.92 -15.62
N LYS A 402 19.59 -7.21 -14.56
CA LYS A 402 18.14 -7.06 -14.47
C LYS A 402 17.76 -6.21 -13.27
N TYR A 403 16.71 -5.42 -13.43
CA TYR A 403 16.16 -4.57 -12.36
C TYR A 403 14.66 -4.76 -12.29
N PHE A 404 14.10 -4.65 -11.10
CA PHE A 404 12.65 -4.77 -10.91
C PHE A 404 12.11 -3.48 -10.27
N LEU A 405 11.22 -2.80 -10.98
CA LEU A 405 10.52 -1.63 -10.48
C LEU A 405 9.38 -2.07 -9.56
N HIS A 406 9.49 -1.76 -8.28
CA HIS A 406 8.51 -2.11 -7.25
C HIS A 406 7.32 -1.11 -7.26
N MET A 407 6.64 -1.03 -8.41
CA MET A 407 5.61 -0.03 -8.74
C MET A 407 4.19 -0.60 -8.62
N ASP A 408 3.91 -1.26 -7.51
CA ASP A 408 2.62 -1.82 -7.15
C ASP A 408 1.85 -0.88 -6.19
N GLU A 409 0.54 -1.06 -6.17
CA GLU A 409 -0.37 -0.54 -5.15
C GLU A 409 -0.19 0.95 -4.79
N ILE A 410 -0.18 1.82 -5.79
CA ILE A 410 0.05 3.27 -5.62
C ILE A 410 -1.24 3.97 -5.18
N ARG A 411 -1.49 4.00 -3.87
CA ARG A 411 -2.79 4.36 -3.28
C ARG A 411 -3.04 5.85 -3.02
N ASN A 412 -2.08 6.74 -3.26
CA ASN A 412 -2.28 8.19 -3.13
C ASN A 412 -1.54 8.97 -4.22
N GLY A 413 -2.12 10.04 -4.76
CA GLY A 413 -1.49 10.82 -5.82
C GLY A 413 -2.40 11.85 -6.46
N GLY A 414 -1.81 12.79 -7.20
CA GLY A 414 -2.54 13.73 -8.08
C GLY A 414 -3.06 15.01 -7.42
N HIS A 415 -3.11 15.07 -6.09
CA HIS A 415 -3.72 16.20 -5.38
C HIS A 415 -2.83 17.43 -5.20
N CYS A 416 -1.51 17.25 -5.04
CA CYS A 416 -0.61 18.37 -4.78
C CYS A 416 -0.39 19.27 -6.00
N LYS A 417 0.08 20.51 -5.76
CA LYS A 417 0.31 21.49 -6.82
C LYS A 417 1.26 20.97 -7.90
N ALA A 418 2.33 20.24 -7.53
CA ALA A 418 3.26 19.68 -8.51
C ALA A 418 2.58 18.70 -9.48
N CYS A 419 1.60 17.92 -9.03
CA CYS A 419 0.82 17.06 -9.93
C CYS A 419 -0.16 17.87 -10.76
N LYS A 420 -0.92 18.79 -10.14
CA LYS A 420 -1.93 19.60 -10.81
C LYS A 420 -1.34 20.48 -11.91
N ASP A 421 -0.16 21.07 -11.68
CA ASP A 421 0.52 21.91 -12.65
C ASP A 421 0.93 21.17 -13.94
N ARG A 422 1.00 19.83 -13.92
CA ARG A 422 1.31 19.05 -15.11
C ARG A 422 0.18 19.00 -16.12
N ASN A 423 -1.07 19.26 -15.71
CA ASN A 423 -2.25 19.25 -16.59
C ASN A 423 -2.39 17.98 -17.44
N ILE A 424 -2.06 16.81 -16.89
CA ILE A 424 -2.23 15.50 -17.52
C ILE A 424 -2.87 14.50 -16.53
N PRO A 425 -3.57 13.46 -17.01
CA PRO A 425 -4.23 12.48 -16.15
C PRO A 425 -3.24 11.67 -15.30
N MET A 426 -3.72 11.11 -14.18
CA MET A 426 -2.86 10.31 -13.28
C MET A 426 -2.25 9.08 -13.96
N ALA A 427 -2.96 8.46 -14.90
CA ALA A 427 -2.44 7.36 -15.71
C ALA A 427 -1.18 7.74 -16.51
N GLN A 428 -1.12 8.98 -17.02
CA GLN A 428 0.05 9.49 -17.75
C GLN A 428 1.16 9.93 -16.79
N ILE A 429 0.83 10.52 -15.63
CA ILE A 429 1.80 10.81 -14.56
C ILE A 429 2.57 9.54 -14.15
N LEU A 430 1.84 8.42 -13.98
CA LEU A 430 2.44 7.12 -13.67
C LEU A 430 3.36 6.63 -14.80
N GLY A 431 2.91 6.66 -16.05
CA GLY A 431 3.72 6.24 -17.19
C GLY A 431 4.99 7.06 -17.39
N ASP A 432 4.90 8.38 -17.22
CA ASP A 432 6.05 9.28 -17.25
C ASP A 432 7.04 8.96 -16.12
N CYS A 433 6.56 8.65 -14.92
CA CYS A 433 7.41 8.26 -13.79
C CYS A 433 8.17 6.95 -14.08
N ILE A 434 7.46 5.91 -14.53
CA ILE A 434 8.04 4.62 -14.91
C ILE A 434 9.07 4.80 -16.03
N THR A 435 8.74 5.57 -17.05
CA THR A 435 9.66 5.85 -18.17
C THR A 435 10.95 6.52 -17.68
N ARG A 436 10.84 7.49 -16.76
CA ARG A 436 12.02 8.14 -16.17
C ARG A 436 12.85 7.17 -15.31
N GLN A 437 12.21 6.30 -14.52
CA GLN A 437 12.92 5.27 -13.75
C GLN A 437 13.71 4.34 -14.67
N VAL A 438 13.10 3.85 -15.75
CA VAL A 438 13.77 3.02 -16.76
C VAL A 438 14.96 3.75 -17.38
N ASN A 439 14.80 5.03 -17.74
CA ASN A 439 15.88 5.82 -18.30
C ASN A 439 17.03 6.01 -17.31
N ILE A 440 16.73 6.30 -16.03
CA ILE A 440 17.74 6.42 -14.97
C ILE A 440 18.55 5.12 -14.82
N ILE A 441 17.88 3.97 -14.82
CA ILE A 441 18.55 2.66 -14.76
C ILE A 441 19.46 2.49 -15.99
N ARG A 442 18.99 2.85 -17.18
CA ARG A 442 19.73 2.68 -18.45
C ARG A 442 20.87 3.67 -18.64
N GLU A 443 20.79 4.84 -18.02
CA GLU A 443 21.91 5.77 -17.95
C GLU A 443 23.09 5.18 -17.16
N ALA A 444 22.80 4.40 -16.10
CA ALA A 444 23.82 3.67 -15.36
C ALA A 444 24.24 2.38 -16.09
N ASN A 445 23.29 1.56 -16.51
CA ASN A 445 23.51 0.29 -17.22
C ASN A 445 22.70 0.24 -18.53
N PRO A 446 23.31 0.58 -19.69
CA PRO A 446 22.61 0.61 -20.98
C PRO A 446 22.03 -0.71 -21.48
N GLN A 447 22.47 -1.85 -20.91
CA GLN A 447 21.98 -3.19 -21.26
C GLN A 447 20.96 -3.72 -20.25
N ALA A 448 20.54 -2.91 -19.28
CA ALA A 448 19.61 -3.31 -18.24
C ALA A 448 18.26 -3.74 -18.81
N GLU A 449 17.85 -4.94 -18.43
CA GLU A 449 16.49 -5.43 -18.62
C GLU A 449 15.64 -5.06 -17.40
N VAL A 450 14.46 -4.48 -17.63
CA VAL A 450 13.64 -3.90 -16.56
C VAL A 450 12.28 -4.59 -16.48
N PHE A 451 11.96 -5.05 -15.29
CA PHE A 451 10.72 -5.72 -14.92
C PHE A 451 9.87 -4.81 -14.04
N ILE A 452 8.56 -5.05 -13.97
CA ILE A 452 7.64 -4.26 -13.17
C ILE A 452 6.41 -5.09 -12.77
N TRP A 453 5.83 -4.82 -11.59
CA TRP A 453 4.53 -5.37 -11.21
C TRP A 453 3.40 -4.86 -12.11
N SER A 454 2.44 -5.72 -12.43
CA SER A 454 1.42 -5.42 -13.44
C SER A 454 0.26 -4.55 -12.95
N ASP A 455 -0.05 -4.54 -11.65
CA ASP A 455 -1.37 -4.16 -11.14
C ASP A 455 -1.73 -2.71 -11.46
N MET A 456 -0.78 -1.79 -11.36
CA MET A 456 -0.97 -0.37 -11.69
C MET A 456 -1.01 -0.09 -13.19
N LEU A 457 -0.79 -1.12 -14.03
CA LEU A 457 -0.85 -1.10 -15.49
C LEU A 457 -1.95 -2.01 -16.06
N ASP A 458 -2.62 -2.81 -15.23
CA ASP A 458 -3.51 -3.86 -15.69
C ASP A 458 -4.99 -3.48 -15.53
N PRO A 459 -5.76 -3.37 -16.64
CA PRO A 459 -7.19 -3.04 -16.58
C PRO A 459 -8.05 -4.11 -15.90
N ASN A 460 -7.53 -5.32 -15.75
CA ASN A 460 -8.18 -6.42 -15.03
C ASN A 460 -7.84 -6.42 -13.53
N HIS A 461 -7.00 -5.47 -13.08
CA HIS A 461 -6.52 -5.35 -11.71
C HIS A 461 -6.71 -3.92 -11.14
N ASN A 462 -5.65 -3.24 -10.72
CA ASN A 462 -5.74 -1.92 -10.07
C ASN A 462 -5.93 -0.76 -11.07
N ALA A 463 -5.49 -0.90 -12.32
CA ALA A 463 -5.71 0.08 -13.39
C ALA A 463 -7.06 -0.08 -14.11
N SER A 464 -8.11 -0.45 -13.38
CA SER A 464 -9.44 -0.75 -13.94
C SER A 464 -10.30 0.50 -14.13
N ASP A 465 -11.13 0.52 -15.19
CA ASP A 465 -12.17 1.52 -15.43
C ASP A 465 -13.44 1.29 -14.59
N LYS A 466 -13.54 0.14 -13.92
CA LYS A 466 -14.68 -0.22 -13.06
C LYS A 466 -14.84 0.69 -11.85
N ARG A 467 -13.80 1.44 -11.48
CA ARG A 467 -13.83 2.38 -10.36
C ARG A 467 -13.53 3.78 -10.88
N PRO A 468 -14.35 4.79 -10.53
CA PRO A 468 -14.07 6.18 -10.90
C PRO A 468 -12.83 6.74 -10.17
N TYR A 469 -12.34 6.05 -9.13
CA TYR A 469 -11.13 6.41 -8.40
C TYR A 469 -10.37 5.16 -7.91
N TYR A 470 -9.10 5.36 -7.51
CA TYR A 470 -8.30 4.36 -6.80
C TYR A 470 -7.79 4.93 -5.46
N TYR A 471 -8.31 4.45 -4.32
CA TYR A 471 -7.94 4.94 -2.98
C TYR A 471 -7.95 6.47 -2.87
N HIS A 472 -6.83 7.10 -2.54
CA HIS A 472 -6.69 8.55 -2.40
C HIS A 472 -6.18 9.21 -3.69
N VAL A 473 -6.14 8.51 -4.80
CA VAL A 473 -5.76 9.08 -6.09
C VAL A 473 -6.86 10.03 -6.57
N ASP A 474 -6.42 11.15 -7.10
CA ASP A 474 -7.20 12.06 -7.91
C ASP A 474 -7.42 11.41 -9.27
N GLU A 475 -8.57 10.74 -9.47
CA GLU A 475 -8.89 9.82 -10.59
C GLU A 475 -8.45 8.35 -10.32
N ASN A 476 -8.11 7.62 -11.38
CA ASN A 476 -7.65 6.23 -11.38
C ASN A 476 -6.45 6.07 -12.33
N TYR A 477 -5.98 4.84 -12.52
CA TYR A 477 -4.85 4.52 -13.40
C TYR A 477 -5.26 3.88 -14.72
N TYR A 478 -6.54 3.90 -15.08
CA TYR A 478 -6.97 3.28 -16.32
C TYR A 478 -6.27 3.89 -17.54
N GLY A 479 -5.73 3.03 -18.40
CA GLY A 479 -4.97 3.42 -19.58
C GLY A 479 -3.50 3.72 -19.33
N SER A 480 -2.97 3.52 -18.11
CA SER A 480 -1.56 3.80 -17.76
C SER A 480 -0.56 3.02 -18.61
N TRP A 481 -0.89 1.79 -19.03
CA TRP A 481 -0.07 0.94 -19.91
C TRP A 481 0.23 1.54 -21.30
N ASN A 482 -0.47 2.61 -21.70
CA ASN A 482 -0.23 3.30 -22.96
C ASN A 482 1.00 4.23 -22.92
N TYR A 483 1.52 4.51 -21.73
CA TYR A 483 2.55 5.53 -21.49
C TYR A 483 3.88 4.96 -20.98
N VAL A 484 4.07 3.63 -21.04
CA VAL A 484 5.27 2.96 -20.55
C VAL A 484 6.13 2.39 -21.69
N PRO A 485 7.45 2.19 -21.49
CA PRO A 485 8.33 1.61 -22.50
C PRO A 485 7.91 0.21 -22.94
N LYS A 486 7.92 -0.05 -24.25
CA LYS A 486 7.41 -1.30 -24.86
C LYS A 486 8.23 -2.55 -24.59
N ASP A 487 9.45 -2.37 -24.09
CA ASP A 487 10.39 -3.44 -23.79
C ASP A 487 10.43 -3.83 -22.31
N LEU A 488 9.56 -3.24 -21.48
CA LEU A 488 9.31 -3.70 -20.12
C LEU A 488 8.84 -5.17 -20.10
N VAL A 489 9.24 -5.89 -19.06
CA VAL A 489 8.71 -7.23 -18.76
C VAL A 489 7.71 -7.12 -17.60
N ILE A 490 6.47 -7.55 -17.85
CA ILE A 490 5.35 -7.33 -16.93
C ILE A 490 5.14 -8.55 -16.03
N ALA A 491 5.18 -8.36 -14.72
CA ALA A 491 4.97 -9.40 -13.72
C ALA A 491 3.51 -9.41 -13.24
N CYS A 492 2.71 -10.32 -13.78
CA CYS A 492 1.30 -10.50 -13.42
C CYS A 492 1.17 -11.33 -12.14
N TRP A 493 0.37 -10.87 -11.17
CA TRP A 493 0.25 -11.56 -9.87
C TRP A 493 -1.19 -11.84 -9.40
N TYR A 494 -2.21 -11.37 -10.12
CA TYR A 494 -3.59 -11.62 -9.74
C TYR A 494 -4.12 -12.96 -10.28
N PHE A 495 -4.10 -14.01 -9.45
CA PHE A 495 -4.41 -15.39 -9.89
C PHE A 495 -5.77 -15.53 -10.58
N GLU A 496 -6.82 -14.93 -10.02
CA GLU A 496 -8.20 -15.05 -10.55
C GLU A 496 -8.36 -14.39 -11.92
N LYS A 497 -7.51 -13.41 -12.24
CA LYS A 497 -7.49 -12.67 -13.51
C LYS A 497 -6.31 -12.99 -14.40
N ARG A 498 -5.51 -13.99 -14.03
CA ARG A 498 -4.25 -14.32 -14.70
C ARG A 498 -4.36 -14.44 -16.21
N ARG A 499 -5.41 -15.06 -16.74
CA ARG A 499 -5.58 -15.24 -18.20
C ARG A 499 -5.86 -13.89 -18.86
N GLU A 500 -6.82 -13.14 -18.34
CA GLU A 500 -7.16 -11.82 -18.86
C GLU A 500 -5.98 -10.85 -18.82
N SER A 501 -5.22 -10.85 -17.71
CA SER A 501 -4.03 -10.02 -17.53
C SER A 501 -2.90 -10.43 -18.50
N LEU A 502 -2.58 -11.72 -18.57
CA LEU A 502 -1.55 -12.25 -19.47
C LEU A 502 -1.89 -11.97 -20.94
N ASP A 503 -3.13 -12.23 -21.34
CA ASP A 503 -3.62 -11.99 -22.70
C ASP A 503 -3.58 -10.50 -23.06
N HIS A 504 -3.92 -9.62 -22.11
CA HIS A 504 -3.85 -8.17 -22.30
C HIS A 504 -2.42 -7.71 -22.62
N PHE A 505 -1.45 -8.02 -21.77
CA PHE A 505 -0.07 -7.56 -21.98
C PHE A 505 0.61 -8.26 -23.16
N SER A 506 0.40 -9.57 -23.33
CA SER A 506 0.90 -10.30 -24.50
C SER A 506 0.31 -9.74 -25.80
N GLY A 507 -0.98 -9.38 -25.82
CA GLY A 507 -1.63 -8.80 -26.99
C GLY A 507 -1.09 -7.42 -27.37
N LEU A 508 -0.53 -6.70 -26.40
CA LEU A 508 0.18 -5.43 -26.59
C LEU A 508 1.67 -5.61 -26.95
N GLY A 509 2.16 -6.85 -27.02
CA GLY A 509 3.53 -7.20 -27.40
C GLY A 509 4.53 -7.22 -26.24
N TYR A 510 4.08 -7.09 -24.98
CA TYR A 510 4.98 -7.21 -23.83
C TYR A 510 5.33 -8.66 -23.55
N ARG A 511 6.55 -8.88 -23.04
CA ARG A 511 6.88 -10.13 -22.35
C ARG A 511 6.27 -10.12 -20.96
N THR A 512 5.88 -11.30 -20.49
CA THR A 512 5.25 -11.46 -19.18
C THR A 512 5.96 -12.51 -18.33
N ILE A 513 5.91 -12.32 -17.02
CA ILE A 513 6.21 -13.34 -16.01
C ILE A 513 5.05 -13.41 -15.01
N ALA A 514 4.93 -14.52 -14.28
CA ALA A 514 3.93 -14.67 -13.22
C ALA A 514 4.53 -14.57 -11.81
N GLY A 515 3.94 -13.76 -10.93
CA GLY A 515 4.10 -13.87 -9.48
C GLY A 515 3.12 -14.93 -8.97
N ALA A 516 3.62 -16.14 -8.72
CA ALA A 516 2.81 -17.35 -8.82
C ALA A 516 2.55 -18.09 -7.50
N TYR A 517 3.25 -17.75 -6.43
CA TYR A 517 3.01 -18.29 -5.10
C TYR A 517 2.39 -17.21 -4.20
N TYR A 518 1.66 -17.60 -3.15
CA TYR A 518 1.05 -16.66 -2.22
C TYR A 518 0.88 -17.31 -0.84
N ASP A 519 2.01 -17.72 -0.25
CA ASP A 519 2.12 -18.25 1.12
C ASP A 519 1.18 -19.43 1.45
N ALA A 520 0.69 -20.13 0.42
CA ALA A 520 -0.19 -21.29 0.52
C ALA A 520 0.55 -22.54 1.02
N ASP A 521 -0.18 -23.53 1.50
CA ASP A 521 0.42 -24.79 1.98
C ASP A 521 0.66 -25.80 0.86
N ASP A 522 0.45 -25.41 -0.41
CA ASP A 522 0.64 -26.23 -1.59
C ASP A 522 1.11 -25.41 -2.82
N LEU A 523 1.28 -26.10 -3.96
CA LEU A 523 1.70 -25.54 -5.25
C LEU A 523 0.58 -25.52 -6.31
N GLU A 524 -0.70 -25.59 -5.92
CA GLU A 524 -1.80 -25.58 -6.89
C GLU A 524 -1.93 -24.23 -7.62
N ASN A 525 -1.68 -23.12 -6.92
CA ASN A 525 -1.64 -21.79 -7.51
C ASN A 525 -0.52 -21.68 -8.58
N PRO A 526 0.75 -22.04 -8.29
CA PRO A 526 1.81 -22.16 -9.31
C PRO A 526 1.45 -23.02 -10.53
N LYS A 527 0.85 -24.20 -10.34
CA LYS A 527 0.40 -25.06 -11.46
C LYS A 527 -0.65 -24.35 -12.32
N GLY A 528 -1.58 -23.64 -11.68
CA GLY A 528 -2.59 -22.83 -12.37
C GLY A 528 -2.01 -21.68 -13.19
N TRP A 529 -0.89 -21.09 -12.75
CA TRP A 529 -0.13 -20.09 -13.51
C TRP A 529 0.62 -20.70 -14.69
N LEU A 530 1.32 -21.82 -14.50
CA LEU A 530 2.00 -22.52 -15.60
C LEU A 530 1.05 -22.87 -16.74
N ALA A 531 -0.15 -23.37 -16.41
CA ALA A 531 -1.17 -23.69 -17.40
C ALA A 531 -1.62 -22.46 -18.21
N ALA A 532 -1.63 -21.27 -17.62
CA ALA A 532 -1.96 -20.02 -18.30
C ALA A 532 -0.77 -19.55 -19.15
N LEU A 533 0.44 -19.50 -18.59
CA LEU A 533 1.67 -19.11 -19.29
C LEU A 533 1.95 -19.97 -20.54
N ASP A 534 1.62 -21.26 -20.49
CA ASP A 534 1.79 -22.19 -21.63
C ASP A 534 0.99 -21.77 -22.86
N GLN A 535 -0.12 -21.06 -22.64
CA GLN A 535 -1.03 -20.58 -23.68
C GLN A 535 -0.78 -19.13 -24.08
N THR A 536 0.06 -18.40 -23.32
CA THR A 536 0.33 -16.98 -23.55
C THR A 536 1.59 -16.80 -24.41
N PRO A 537 1.49 -16.16 -25.59
CA PRO A 537 2.65 -15.76 -26.36
C PRO A 537 3.59 -14.85 -25.56
N LEU A 538 4.90 -14.89 -25.82
CA LEU A 538 5.89 -14.04 -25.13
C LEU A 538 5.99 -14.23 -23.59
N ALA A 539 5.23 -15.15 -23.00
CA ALA A 539 5.42 -15.56 -21.61
C ALA A 539 6.83 -16.11 -21.42
N SER A 540 7.53 -15.55 -20.43
CA SER A 540 8.98 -15.70 -20.27
C SER A 540 9.40 -16.14 -18.88
N GLY A 541 8.47 -16.27 -17.93
CA GLY A 541 8.87 -16.64 -16.59
C GLY A 541 7.78 -16.83 -15.56
N ILE A 542 8.22 -17.31 -14.41
CA ILE A 542 7.42 -17.56 -13.22
C ILE A 542 8.28 -17.34 -11.98
N MET A 543 7.68 -16.83 -10.92
CA MET A 543 8.35 -16.47 -9.69
C MET A 543 7.62 -16.99 -8.47
N TYR A 544 8.37 -17.59 -7.54
CA TYR A 544 7.89 -17.96 -6.21
C TYR A 544 7.80 -16.72 -5.34
N THR A 545 6.60 -16.17 -5.19
CA THR A 545 6.31 -14.96 -4.42
C THR A 545 5.81 -15.31 -3.02
N THR A 546 6.63 -15.09 -1.99
CA THR A 546 6.25 -15.29 -0.58
C THR A 546 6.36 -13.97 0.17
N TRP A 547 5.36 -13.65 0.98
CA TRP A 547 5.35 -12.46 1.85
C TRP A 547 5.46 -12.84 3.33
N LEU A 548 5.40 -14.13 3.66
CA LEU A 548 5.61 -14.69 5.00
C LEU A 548 6.92 -15.48 5.14
N GLU A 549 7.85 -15.34 4.19
CA GLU A 549 9.14 -16.04 4.18
C GLU A 549 8.98 -17.58 4.24
N LYS A 550 7.89 -18.09 3.66
CA LYS A 550 7.60 -19.53 3.59
C LYS A 550 8.38 -20.15 2.44
N TYR A 551 9.61 -20.57 2.70
CA TYR A 551 10.47 -21.20 1.68
C TYR A 551 10.42 -22.75 1.66
N GLU A 552 9.62 -23.39 2.51
CA GLU A 552 9.56 -24.86 2.61
C GLU A 552 9.21 -25.55 1.28
N LEU A 553 8.39 -24.92 0.44
CA LEU A 553 7.99 -25.45 -0.86
C LEU A 553 8.88 -24.95 -2.01
N LEU A 554 9.92 -24.16 -1.74
CA LEU A 554 10.76 -23.54 -2.77
C LEU A 554 11.45 -24.57 -3.66
N GLY A 555 11.99 -25.65 -3.07
CA GLY A 555 12.64 -26.72 -3.83
C GLY A 555 11.66 -27.45 -4.76
N ALA A 556 10.49 -27.84 -4.23
CA ALA A 556 9.43 -28.48 -5.02
C ALA A 556 8.91 -27.55 -6.13
N PHE A 557 8.78 -26.24 -5.87
CA PHE A 557 8.46 -25.27 -6.90
C PHE A 557 9.55 -25.21 -7.98
N GLY A 558 10.82 -25.19 -7.59
CA GLY A 558 11.96 -25.21 -8.53
C GLY A 558 11.92 -26.43 -9.45
N ASP A 559 11.68 -27.62 -8.91
CA ASP A 559 11.58 -28.85 -9.69
C ASP A 559 10.39 -28.81 -10.68
N LEU A 560 9.24 -28.33 -10.22
CA LEU A 560 8.03 -28.13 -11.02
C LEU A 560 8.29 -27.23 -12.24
N VAL A 561 8.95 -26.08 -12.04
CA VAL A 561 9.15 -25.09 -13.12
C VAL A 561 10.39 -25.36 -13.99
N SER A 562 11.25 -26.27 -13.55
CA SER A 562 12.47 -26.68 -14.26
C SER A 562 12.33 -28.02 -14.98
N GLY A 563 11.17 -28.68 -14.89
CA GLY A 563 10.91 -29.97 -15.53
C GLY A 563 11.70 -31.14 -14.93
N LYS A 564 11.98 -31.07 -13.62
CA LYS A 564 12.71 -32.11 -12.86
C LYS A 564 11.79 -33.13 -12.16
N GLU A 565 10.48 -33.02 -12.34
CA GLU A 565 9.46 -33.96 -11.80
C GLU A 565 9.37 -35.32 -12.52
#